data_AF-A0A2S6TJE3-F1
#
_entry.id   AF-A0A2S6TJE3-F1
#
_cell.length_a   1.000
_cell.length_b   1.000
_cell.length_c   1.000
_cell.angle_alpha   90.00
_cell.angle_beta   90.00
_cell.angle_gamma   90.00
#
_symmetry.space_group_name_H-M   'P 1'
#
loop_
_entity.id
_entity.type
_entity.pdbx_description
1 polymer ?
#
loop_
_entity_poly.entity_id
_entity_poly.type
_entity_poly.pdbx_seq_one_letter_code
_entity_poly.pdbx_strand_id
1 'polypeptide(L)' 'MARRRQVYEGTAKILYEGPEPGTLVQHFKDDAAIRGKRGVITGKGVLNNRISEHLMSKLNDIGVPTHFMRR' A
#
# COMPACT_ATOMS: atom_id res chain seq x y z
N MET A 1 -9.44 -17.20 4.17
CA MET A 1 -8.70 -16.76 2.97
C MET A 1 -7.22 -17.03 3.21
N ALA A 2 -6.52 -17.69 2.30
CA ALA A 2 -5.11 -18.05 2.49
C ALA A 2 -4.30 -16.77 2.75
N ARG A 3 -3.67 -16.70 3.93
CA ARG A 3 -2.89 -15.54 4.35
C ARG A 3 -1.62 -15.55 3.48
N ARG A 4 -1.58 -14.70 2.45
CA ARG A 4 -0.39 -14.53 1.58
C ARG A 4 0.84 -14.29 2.45
N ARG A 5 2.00 -14.83 2.05
CA ARG A 5 3.23 -14.72 2.83
C ARG A 5 3.60 -13.25 3.00
N GLN A 6 3.77 -12.81 4.25
CA GLN A 6 4.29 -11.48 4.55
C GLN A 6 5.79 -11.46 4.24
N VAL A 7 6.20 -10.49 3.42
CA VAL A 7 7.60 -10.30 3.01
C VAL A 7 8.26 -9.22 3.87
N TYR A 8 7.51 -8.16 4.19
CA TYR A 8 8.02 -7.03 4.96
C TYR A 8 6.89 -6.27 5.64
N GLU A 9 7.19 -5.66 6.79
CA GLU A 9 6.27 -4.74 7.47
C GLU A 9 7.01 -3.46 7.90
N GLY A 10 6.47 -2.34 7.47
CA GLY A 10 6.89 -1.01 7.89
C GLY A 10 5.81 -0.32 8.72
N THR A 11 6.07 0.94 9.06
CA THR A 11 5.20 1.73 9.96
C THR A 11 3.78 1.90 9.42
N ALA A 12 3.62 2.12 8.11
CA ALA A 12 2.33 2.42 7.50
C ALA A 12 1.84 1.37 6.49
N LYS A 13 2.67 0.37 6.16
CA LYS A 13 2.41 -0.57 5.07
C LYS A 13 2.94 -1.96 5.39
N ILE A 14 2.22 -2.99 4.97
CA ILE A 14 2.68 -4.38 4.94
C ILE A 14 2.80 -4.81 3.48
N LEU A 15 3.86 -5.53 3.15
CA LEU A 15 4.06 -6.13 1.83
C LEU A 15 3.87 -7.64 1.94
N TYR A 16 2.97 -8.16 1.12
CA TYR A 16 2.76 -9.59 0.95
C TYR A 16 3.24 -10.02 -0.43
N GLU A 17 3.61 -11.28 -0.54
CA GLU A 17 3.86 -11.93 -1.83
C GLU A 17 2.61 -11.82 -2.71
N GLY A 18 2.80 -11.40 -3.96
CA GLY A 18 1.72 -11.25 -4.92
C GLY A 18 1.29 -12.59 -5.54
N PRO A 19 0.20 -12.59 -6.33
CA PRO A 19 -0.30 -13.81 -6.97
C PRO A 19 0.60 -14.31 -8.12
N GLU A 20 1.42 -13.42 -8.68
CA GLU A 20 2.33 -13.71 -9.80
C GLU A 20 3.79 -13.52 -9.34
N PRO A 21 4.74 -14.31 -9.86
CA PRO A 21 6.16 -14.14 -9.55
C PRO A 21 6.65 -12.71 -9.81
N GLY A 22 7.39 -12.15 -8.85
CA GLY A 22 7.90 -10.78 -8.95
C GLY A 22 6.90 -9.68 -8.59
N THR A 23 5.66 -10.02 -8.21
CA THR A 23 4.64 -9.05 -7.79
C THR A 23 4.49 -8.99 -6.27
N LEU A 24 4.03 -7.85 -5.75
CA LEU A 24 3.75 -7.64 -4.33
C LEU A 24 2.35 -7.07 -4.13
N VAL A 25 1.73 -7.45 -3.03
CA VAL A 25 0.48 -6.87 -2.55
C VAL A 25 0.80 -5.91 -1.40
N GLN A 26 0.55 -4.62 -1.63
CA GLN A 26 0.76 -3.58 -0.63
C GLN A 26 -0.52 -3.35 0.17
N HIS A 27 -0.46 -3.55 1.48
CA HIS A 27 -1.56 -3.29 2.41
C HIS A 27 -1.26 -2.04 3.24
N PHE A 28 -2.12 -1.03 3.13
CA PHE A 28 -1.99 0.20 3.91
C PHE A 28 -2.63 0.04 5.29
N LYS A 29 -1.86 0.34 6.34
CA LYS A 29 -2.28 0.26 7.73
C LYS A 29 -2.98 1.54 8.19
N ASP A 30 -3.87 1.39 9.16
CA ASP A 30 -4.48 2.51 9.89
C ASP A 30 -3.53 3.12 10.93
N ASP A 31 -2.40 2.48 11.21
CA ASP A 31 -1.33 3.00 12.07
C ASP A 31 -0.82 4.35 11.58
N ALA A 32 -0.72 5.29 12.50
CA ALA A 32 -0.10 6.59 12.31
C ALA A 32 1.06 6.71 13.30
N ALA A 33 2.20 7.21 12.81
CA ALA A 33 3.34 7.54 13.65
C ALA A 33 3.85 8.93 13.31
N ILE A 34 4.00 9.79 14.31
CA ILE A 34 4.52 11.15 14.17
C ILE A 34 5.51 11.39 15.31
N ARG A 35 6.77 11.67 14.98
CA ARG A 35 7.84 12.04 15.95
C ARG A 35 7.91 11.10 17.16
N GLY A 36 7.91 9.79 16.91
CA GLY A 36 8.00 8.76 17.96
C GLY A 36 6.67 8.40 18.65
N LYS A 37 5.60 9.18 18.47
CA LYS A 37 4.26 8.83 18.96
C LYS A 37 3.57 7.90 17.97
N ARG A 38 2.92 6.84 18.45
CA ARG A 38 2.13 5.90 17.65
C ARG A 38 0.65 6.00 18.03
N GLY A 39 -0.22 5.79 17.06
CA GLY A 39 -1.67 5.74 17.24
C GLY A 39 -2.35 5.08 16.05
N VAL A 40 -3.67 4.92 16.13
CA VAL A 40 -4.48 4.37 15.04
C VAL A 40 -5.46 5.44 14.60
N ILE A 41 -5.54 5.67 13.29
CA ILE A 41 -6.55 6.53 12.67
C ILE A 41 -7.42 5.63 11.80
N THR A 42 -8.63 5.32 12.28
CA THR A 42 -9.57 4.43 11.58
C THR A 42 -9.82 4.89 10.15
N GLY A 43 -9.65 4.00 9.19
CA GLY A 43 -9.89 4.26 7.76
C GLY A 43 -8.75 4.95 7.03
N LYS A 44 -7.66 5.35 7.72
CA LYS A 44 -6.47 5.95 7.09
C LYS A 44 -5.89 5.05 6.00
N GLY A 45 -5.83 3.75 6.23
CA GLY A 45 -5.30 2.77 5.29
C GLY A 45 -6.12 2.72 4.00
N VAL A 46 -7.45 2.68 4.14
CA VAL A 46 -8.38 2.67 3.00
C VAL A 46 -8.27 3.96 2.18
N LEU A 47 -8.23 5.12 2.86
CA LEU A 47 -8.08 6.42 2.19
C LEU A 47 -6.74 6.52 1.45
N ASN A 48 -5.64 6.16 2.10
CA ASN A 48 -4.32 6.19 1.49
C ASN A 48 -4.21 5.24 0.29
N ASN A 49 -4.87 4.08 0.35
CA ASN A 49 -4.91 3.15 -0.78
C ASN A 49 -5.64 3.77 -1.99
N ARG A 50 -6.82 4.36 -1.77
CA ARG A 50 -7.61 5.02 -2.83
C ARG A 50 -6.90 6.24 -3.42
N ILE A 51 -6.29 7.07 -2.58
CA ILE A 51 -5.53 8.23 -3.02
C ILE A 51 -4.29 7.79 -3.82
N SER A 52 -3.54 6.79 -3.33
CA SER A 52 -2.34 6.30 -4.01
C SER A 52 -2.67 5.72 -5.38
N GLU A 53 -3.72 4.90 -5.48
CA GLU A 53 -4.24 4.39 -6.76
C GLU A 53 -4.59 5.54 -7.71
N HIS A 54 -5.40 6.51 -7.26
CA HIS A 54 -5.81 7.62 -8.11
C HIS A 54 -4.61 8.39 -8.67
N LEU A 55 -3.64 8.71 -7.82
CA LEU A 55 -2.42 9.42 -8.22
C LEU A 55 -1.55 8.58 -9.17
N MET A 56 -1.33 7.30 -8.88
CA MET A 56 -0.52 6.42 -9.71
C MET A 56 -1.14 6.20 -11.09
N SER A 57 -2.47 6.03 -11.16
CA SER A 57 -3.18 6.00 -12.44
C SER A 57 -3.01 7.30 -13.21
N LYS A 58 -3.14 8.46 -12.56
CA LYS A 58 -2.95 9.76 -13.22
C LYS A 58 -1.52 10.00 -13.71
N LEU A 59 -0.52 9.49 -12.99
CA LEU A 59 0.88 9.51 -13.43
C LEU A 59 1.09 8.62 -14.66
N ASN A 60 0.53 7.41 -14.66
CA ASN A 60 0.59 6.53 -15.82
C ASN A 60 -0.11 7.16 -17.05
N ASP A 61 -1.24 7.84 -16.85
CA ASP A 61 -1.99 8.52 -17.92
C ASP A 61 -1.14 9.58 -18.67
N ILE A 62 -0.18 10.22 -17.99
CA ILE A 62 0.72 11.22 -18.57
C ILE A 62 2.10 10.64 -18.95
N GLY A 63 2.24 9.31 -18.94
CA GLY A 63 3.46 8.61 -19.37
C GLY A 63 4.56 8.52 -18.31
N VAL A 64 4.29 8.85 -17.04
CA VAL A 64 5.26 8.68 -15.96
C VAL A 64 5.16 7.24 -15.42
N PRO A 65 6.21 6.41 -15.57
CA PRO A 65 6.15 5.00 -15.16
C PRO A 65 6.05 4.87 -13.64
N THR A 66 5.17 3.98 -13.19
CA THR A 66 4.99 3.65 -11.77
C THR A 66 5.04 2.14 -11.55
N HIS A 67 5.17 1.73 -10.29
CA HIS A 67 5.10 0.31 -9.89
C HIS A 67 3.65 -0.18 -9.71
N PHE A 68 2.65 0.68 -9.95
CA PHE A 68 1.25 0.34 -9.74
C PHE A 68 0.74 -0.56 -10.86
N MET A 69 0.26 -1.74 -10.49
CA MET A 69 -0.36 -2.66 -11.43
C MET A 69 -1.88 -2.54 -11.42
N ARG A 70 -2.50 -2.76 -10.26
CA ARG A 70 -3.95 -2.72 -10.03
C ARG A 70 -4.29 -2.78 -8.55
N ARG A 71 -5.54 -2.47 -8.21
CA ARG A 71 -6.13 -2.67 -6.87
C ARG A 71 -6.90 -3.99 -6.78
#